data_AF-A0A1G8K9E1-F1
#
_entry.id   AF-A0A1G8K9E1-F1
#
_cell.length_a   1.000
_cell.length_b   1.000
_cell.length_c   1.000
_cell.angle_alpha   90.00
_cell.angle_beta   90.00
_cell.angle_gamma   90.00
#
_symmetry.space_group_name_H-M   'P 1'
#
loop_
_entity.id
_entity.type
_entity.pdbx_description
1 polymer ?
#
loop_
_entity_poly.entity_id
_entity_poly.type
_entity_poly.pdbx_seq_one_letter_code
_entity_poly.pdbx_strand_id
1 'polypeptide(L)' 'MKIKALWGFVGNAALLGAGVESPKVTRGQVFEDADDEYAHTLLGKQLVVELGADGKPKVTKPKDSKPAAPKETK' A
#
# COMPACT_ATOMS: atom_id res chain seq x y z
N MET A 1 3.42 -3.84 -9.34
CA MET A 1 4.42 -3.26 -8.40
C MET A 1 4.73 -4.16 -7.19
N LYS A 2 5.89 -3.94 -6.56
CA LYS A 2 6.30 -4.62 -5.31
C LYS A 2 5.79 -3.88 -4.08
N ILE A 3 5.00 -4.53 -3.24
CA ILE A 3 4.42 -3.97 -2.01
C ILE A 3 4.61 -4.91 -0.81
N LYS A 4 4.56 -4.36 0.40
CA LYS A 4 4.58 -5.09 1.66
C LYS A 4 3.38 -4.69 2.52
N ALA A 5 2.64 -5.68 3.00
CA ALA A 5 1.54 -5.46 3.93
C ALA A 5 2.04 -4.95 5.28
N LEU A 6 1.52 -3.80 5.72
CA LEU A 6 1.75 -3.27 7.07
C LEU A 6 0.80 -3.88 8.09
N TRP A 7 -0.37 -4.31 7.66
CA TRP A 7 -1.45 -4.83 8.48
C TRP A 7 -2.02 -6.11 7.88
N GLY A 8 -2.70 -6.91 8.69
CA GLY A 8 -3.51 -8.01 8.18
C GLY A 8 -4.82 -7.45 7.60
N PHE A 9 -5.15 -7.80 6.37
CA PHE A 9 -6.39 -7.38 5.73
C PHE A 9 -6.92 -8.48 4.80
N VAL A 10 -8.19 -8.39 4.42
CA VAL A 10 -8.79 -9.25 3.41
C VAL A 10 -8.96 -8.42 2.14
N GLY A 11 -8.24 -8.80 1.09
CA GLY A 11 -8.21 -8.11 -0.20
C GLY A 11 -8.65 -9.00 -1.35
N ASN A 12 -8.27 -8.62 -2.56
CA ASN A 12 -8.50 -9.40 -3.76
C ASN A 12 -7.21 -10.16 -4.12
N ALA A 13 -7.21 -11.48 -3.92
CA ALA A 13 -6.08 -12.35 -4.17
C ALA A 13 -5.53 -12.22 -5.60
N ALA A 14 -6.42 -12.14 -6.59
CA ALA A 14 -6.03 -12.02 -8.00
C ALA A 14 -5.27 -10.72 -8.32
N LEU A 15 -5.51 -9.65 -7.55
CA LEU A 15 -4.87 -8.34 -7.73
C LEU A 15 -3.64 -8.15 -6.85
N LEU A 16 -3.44 -9.03 -5.85
CA LEU A 16 -2.27 -9.02 -4.98
C LEU A 16 -1.05 -9.69 -5.63
N GLY A 17 -1.27 -10.44 -6.71
CA GLY A 17 -0.23 -10.94 -7.59
C GLY A 17 -0.42 -12.39 -7.99
N ALA A 18 0.28 -12.80 -9.04
CA ALA A 18 0.24 -14.17 -9.53
C ALA A 18 0.76 -15.15 -8.44
N GLY A 19 -0.11 -16.06 -7.98
CA GLY A 19 0.22 -17.05 -6.95
C GLY A 19 -0.31 -16.73 -5.55
N VAL A 20 -1.07 -15.65 -5.36
CA VAL A 20 -1.82 -15.42 -4.13
C VAL A 20 -3.12 -16.23 -4.19
N GLU A 21 -3.16 -17.38 -3.52
CA GLU A 21 -4.35 -18.24 -3.48
C GLU A 21 -5.40 -17.75 -2.48
N SER A 22 -4.99 -16.93 -1.51
CA SER A 22 -5.84 -16.49 -0.41
C SER A 22 -6.03 -14.97 -0.40
N PRO A 23 -7.28 -14.48 -0.29
CA PRO A 23 -7.56 -13.05 -0.14
C PRO A 23 -7.13 -12.52 1.24
N LYS A 24 -6.84 -13.41 2.20
CA LYS A 24 -6.33 -13.05 3.52
C LYS A 24 -4.84 -12.75 3.43
N VAL A 25 -4.51 -11.48 3.61
CA VAL A 25 -3.15 -10.97 3.73
C VAL A 25 -2.78 -10.85 5.19
N THR A 26 -1.58 -11.31 5.53
CA THR A 26 -1.01 -11.13 6.86
C THR A 26 -0.04 -9.96 6.90
N ARG A 27 0.09 -9.33 8.07
CA ARG A 27 1.09 -8.27 8.28
C ARG A 27 2.48 -8.80 7.96
N GLY A 28 3.25 -8.04 7.19
CA GLY A 28 4.61 -8.37 6.79
C GLY A 28 4.72 -9.15 5.49
N GLN A 29 3.61 -9.63 4.94
CA GLN A 29 3.57 -10.34 3.66
C GLN A 29 4.01 -9.41 2.52
N VAL A 30 4.90 -9.90 1.67
CA VAL A 30 5.44 -9.17 0.51
C VAL A 30 4.81 -9.72 -0.75
N PHE A 31 4.35 -8.82 -1.61
CA PHE A 31 3.81 -9.11 -2.91
C PHE A 31 4.69 -8.44 -3.95
N GLU A 32 5.27 -9.22 -4.85
CA GLU A 32 6.19 -8.70 -5.88
C GLU A 32 5.45 -8.31 -7.16
N ASP A 33 4.34 -8.98 -7.41
CA ASP A 33 3.58 -8.91 -8.65
C ASP A 33 2.18 -8.32 -8.44
N ALA A 34 2.00 -7.47 -7.43
CA ALA A 34 0.70 -6.84 -7.18
C ALA A 34 0.33 -5.93 -8.34
N ASP A 35 -0.95 -5.91 -8.69
CA ASP A 35 -1.50 -4.99 -9.68
C ASP A 35 -1.26 -3.53 -9.23
N ASP A 36 -0.86 -2.66 -10.15
CA ASP A 36 -0.45 -1.29 -9.85
C ASP A 36 -1.61 -0.46 -9.29
N GLU A 37 -2.79 -0.51 -9.94
CA GLU A 37 -3.97 0.23 -9.48
C GLU A 37 -4.45 -0.25 -8.11
N TYR A 38 -4.45 -1.57 -7.92
CA TYR A 38 -4.86 -2.15 -6.66
C TYR A 38 -3.88 -1.82 -5.52
N ALA A 39 -2.58 -1.92 -5.79
CA ALA A 39 -1.55 -1.58 -4.84
C ALA A 39 -1.57 -0.09 -4.47
N HIS A 40 -1.82 0.82 -5.43
CA HIS A 40 -2.06 2.25 -5.17
C HIS A 40 -3.27 2.48 -4.26
N THR A 41 -4.35 1.72 -4.45
CA THR A 41 -5.53 1.76 -3.58
C THR A 41 -5.19 1.34 -2.15
N LEU A 42 -4.42 0.26 -1.99
CA LEU A 42 -3.98 -0.23 -0.68
C LEU A 42 -2.98 0.73 -0.01
N LEU A 43 -2.12 1.38 -0.79
CA LEU A 43 -1.18 2.42 -0.33
C LEU A 43 -1.92 3.66 0.17
N GLY A 44 -2.94 4.11 -0.57
CA GLY A 44 -3.80 5.22 -0.16
C GLY A 44 -4.55 4.93 1.15
N LYS A 45 -4.86 3.65 1.41
CA LYS A 45 -5.45 3.18 2.67
C LYS A 45 -4.42 2.89 3.77
N GLN A 46 -3.12 3.06 3.50
CA GLN A 46 -2.02 2.74 4.43
C GLN A 46 -2.03 1.27 4.91
N LEU A 47 -2.61 0.35 4.13
CA LEU A 47 -2.61 -1.09 4.43
C LEU A 47 -1.32 -1.77 4.00
N VAL A 48 -0.68 -1.24 2.95
CA VAL A 48 0.57 -1.72 2.37
C VAL A 48 1.53 -0.55 2.15
N VAL A 49 2.81 -0.87 1.93
CA VAL A 49 3.86 0.07 1.52
C VAL A 49 4.54 -0.43 0.27
N GLU A 50 4.92 0.47 -0.64
CA GLU A 50 5.69 0.11 -1.83
C GLU A 50 7.10 -0.25 -1.38
N LEU A 51 7.68 -1.31 -1.94
CA LEU A 51 9.10 -1.64 -1.76
C LEU A 51 9.86 -1.18 -2.99
N GLY A 52 10.94 -0.44 -2.77
CA GLY A 52 11.88 -0.07 -3.83
C GLY A 52 12.78 -1.23 -4.23
N ALA A 53 13.55 -1.02 -5.31
CA ALA A 53 14.55 -1.98 -5.79
C ALA A 53 15.60 -2.36 -4.72
N ASP A 54 15.82 -1.49 -3.74
CA ASP A 54 16.73 -1.71 -2.60
C ASP A 54 16.12 -2.60 -1.49
N GLY A 55 14.89 -3.12 -1.69
CA GLY A 55 14.15 -3.90 -0.69
C GLY A 55 13.65 -3.08 0.51
N LYS A 56 13.94 -1.78 0.53
CA LYS A 56 13.44 -0.84 1.53
C LYS A 56 12.04 -0.38 1.16
N PRO A 57 11.14 -0.18 2.14
CA PRO A 57 9.88 0.48 1.88
C PRO A 57 10.19 1.85 1.29
N LYS A 58 9.78 2.02 0.04
CA LYS A 58 9.47 3.33 -0.50
C LYS A 58 8.26 3.79 0.30
N VAL A 59 8.57 4.32 1.48
CA VAL A 59 7.74 5.32 2.10
C VAL A 59 7.74 6.45 1.10
N THR A 60 6.82 6.37 0.13
CA THR A 60 6.21 7.56 -0.44
C THR A 60 5.64 8.23 0.79
N LYS A 61 6.44 9.09 1.42
CA LYS A 61 6.01 9.94 2.53
C LYS A 61 4.60 10.35 2.13
N PRO A 62 3.55 10.02 2.90
CA PRO A 62 2.29 10.70 2.69
C PRO A 62 2.70 12.16 2.68
N LYS A 63 2.58 12.80 1.51
CA LYS A 63 2.79 14.23 1.38
C LYS A 63 1.94 14.76 2.49
N ASP A 64 2.63 15.27 3.50
CA ASP A 64 2.11 15.97 4.66
C ASP A 64 0.61 16.17 4.45
N SER A 65 -0.24 15.28 4.98
CA SER A 65 -1.56 15.74 5.34
C SER A 65 -1.33 16.71 6.48
N LYS A 66 -0.75 17.88 6.18
CA LYS A 66 -1.44 19.10 6.46
C LYS A 66 -2.85 18.83 5.95
N PRO A 67 -3.86 18.62 6.81
CA PRO A 67 -5.15 19.15 6.43
C PRO A 67 -4.84 20.55 5.89
N ALA A 68 -5.29 20.83 4.66
CA ALA A 68 -5.40 22.19 4.22
C ALA A 68 -6.33 22.87 5.23
N ALA A 69 -5.76 23.35 6.34
CA ALA A 69 -6.45 24.23 7.26
C ALA A 69 -6.91 25.37 6.36
N PRO A 70 -8.23 25.59 6.20
CA PRO A 70 -8.68 26.78 5.51
C PRO A 70 -8.05 27.94 6.26
N LYS A 71 -7.20 28.71 5.58
CA LYS A 71 -6.74 29.98 6.11
C LYS A 71 -7.94 30.92 6.11
N GLU A 72 -8.76 30.83 7.14
CA GLU A 72 -9.64 31.94 7.53
C GLU A 72 -8.74 33.15 7.76
N THR A 73 -8.85 34.13 6.88
CA THR A 73 -8.25 35.44 7.08
C THR A 73 -9.41 36.36 7.42
N LYS A 74 -9.44 36.73 8.71
CA LYS A 74 -10.28 37.76 9.32
C LYS A 74 -9.98 39.14 8.74
#